data_AF-A0AA89BW99-F1
#
_entry.id   AF-A0AA89BW99-F1
#
_cell.length_a   1.000
_cell.length_b   1.000
_cell.length_c   1.000
_cell.angle_alpha   90.00
_cell.angle_beta   90.00
_cell.angle_gamma   90.00
#
_symmetry.space_group_name_H-M   'P 1'
#
loop_
_entity.id
_entity.type
_entity.pdbx_description
1 polymer ?
#
loop_
_entity_poly.entity_id
_entity_poly.type
_entity_poly.pdbx_seq_one_letter_code
_entity_poly.pdbx_strand_id
1 'polypeptide(L)'
;MDMTYSEVMPNMAKLLKCCIVLPVSSAQCERGFSTQNRIKSRLRTTLNNASINDLMRISEDGSHTDSFDFKMALKMWKEEKNRKITA
;
A
#
# COMPACT_ATOMS: atom_id res chain seq x y z
N MET A 1 -17.32 -2.52 -37.59
CA MET A 1 -16.70 -2.02 -36.36
C MET A 1 -17.23 -2.93 -35.27
N ASP A 2 -16.41 -3.88 -34.81
CA ASP A 2 -16.87 -4.89 -33.87
C ASP A 2 -17.10 -4.25 -32.50
N MET A 3 -18.29 -4.43 -31.94
CA MET A 3 -18.62 -3.97 -30.60
C MET A 3 -17.77 -4.73 -29.57
N THR A 4 -17.30 -4.00 -28.55
CA THR A 4 -16.56 -4.58 -27.43
C THR A 4 -17.48 -5.37 -26.51
N TYR A 5 -16.97 -6.40 -25.83
CA TYR A 5 -17.75 -7.18 -24.85
C TYR A 5 -18.34 -6.33 -23.72
N SER A 6 -17.71 -5.19 -23.39
CA SER A 6 -18.25 -4.21 -22.44
C SER A 6 -19.50 -3.49 -22.93
N GLU A 7 -19.67 -3.34 -24.24
CA GLU A 7 -20.84 -2.71 -24.86
C GLU A 7 -21.99 -3.72 -25.01
N VAL A 8 -21.67 -4.98 -25.33
CA VAL A 8 -22.67 -6.05 -25.49
C VAL A 8 -23.20 -6.56 -24.15
N MET A 9 -22.34 -6.65 -23.12
CA MET A 9 -22.69 -7.22 -21.80
C MET A 9 -22.18 -6.32 -20.65
N PRO A 10 -22.69 -5.10 -20.51
CA PRO A 10 -22.15 -4.10 -19.57
C PRO A 10 -22.20 -4.53 -18.11
N ASN A 11 -23.24 -5.28 -17.70
CA ASN A 11 -23.36 -5.78 -16.33
C ASN A 11 -22.37 -6.92 -16.03
N MET A 12 -22.13 -7.81 -17.00
CA MET A 12 -21.14 -8.88 -16.87
C MET A 12 -19.73 -8.29 -16.79
N ALA A 13 -19.43 -7.28 -17.62
CA ALA A 13 -18.16 -6.58 -17.59
C ALA A 13 -17.91 -5.89 -16.24
N LYS A 14 -18.95 -5.30 -15.62
CA LYS A 14 -18.86 -4.73 -14.26
C LYS A 14 -18.59 -5.81 -13.21
N LEU A 15 -19.32 -6.93 -13.26
CA LEU A 15 -19.12 -8.05 -12.34
C LEU A 15 -17.70 -8.61 -12.44
N LEU A 16 -17.19 -8.81 -13.66
CA LEU A 16 -15.85 -9.33 -13.88
C LEU A 16 -14.76 -8.41 -13.29
N LYS A 17 -14.93 -7.08 -13.39
CA LYS A 17 -14.03 -6.11 -12.74
C LYS A 17 -14.01 -6.29 -11.21
N CYS A 18 -15.16 -6.57 -10.59
CA CYS A 18 -15.22 -6.89 -9.16
C CYS A 18 -14.55 -8.23 -8.85
N CYS A 19 -14.75 -9.25 -9.69
CA CYS A 19 -14.15 -10.57 -9.47
C CYS A 19 -12.61 -10.54 -9.58
N ILE A 20 -12.04 -9.73 -10.48
CA ILE A 20 -10.59 -9.65 -10.68
C ILE A 20 -9.86 -9.07 -9.45
N VAL A 21 -10.52 -8.27 -8.62
CA VAL A 21 -9.92 -7.71 -7.39
C VAL A 21 -10.08 -8.64 -6.17
N LEU A 22 -10.83 -9.74 -6.29
CA LEU A 22 -10.99 -10.68 -5.19
C LEU A 22 -9.69 -11.49 -4.99
N PRO A 23 -9.16 -11.58 -3.76
CA PRO A 23 -7.99 -12.40 -3.49
C PRO A 23 -8.36 -13.88 -3.67
N VAL A 24 -7.64 -14.57 -4.55
CA VAL A 24 -7.84 -16.01 -4.82
C VAL A 24 -7.14 -16.88 -3.76
N SER A 25 -6.25 -16.29 -2.94
CA SER A 25 -5.52 -17.00 -1.89
C SER A 25 -5.15 -16.10 -0.71
N SER A 26 -4.77 -16.74 0.41
CA SER A 26 -4.22 -16.08 1.60
C SER A 26 -2.78 -15.59 1.43
N ALA A 27 -2.12 -15.90 0.32
CA ALA A 27 -0.70 -15.62 0.11
C ALA A 27 -0.36 -14.12 0.25
N GLN A 28 -1.27 -13.22 -0.14
CA GLN A 28 -1.10 -11.78 0.07
C GLN A 28 -1.09 -11.41 1.57
N CYS A 29 -1.99 -12.00 2.36
CA CYS A 29 -2.04 -11.78 3.81
C CYS A 29 -0.79 -12.33 4.50
N GLU A 30 -0.32 -13.52 4.10
CA GLU A 30 0.91 -14.12 4.63
C GLU A 30 2.14 -13.26 4.32
N ARG A 31 2.23 -12.70 3.10
CA ARG A 31 3.26 -11.71 2.76
C ARG A 31 3.14 -10.46 3.62
N GLY A 32 1.94 -9.95 3.84
CA GLY A 32 1.69 -8.82 4.73
C GLY A 32 2.16 -9.08 6.16
N PHE A 33 1.87 -10.25 6.74
CA PHE A 33 2.38 -10.64 8.06
C PHE A 33 3.91 -10.77 8.08
N SER A 34 4.51 -11.29 7.02
CA SER A 34 5.97 -11.36 6.89
C SER A 34 6.60 -9.96 6.83
N THR A 35 6.04 -9.05 6.03
CA THR A 35 6.43 -7.63 5.99
C THR A 35 6.28 -6.98 7.37
N GLN A 36 5.14 -7.21 8.04
CA GLN A 36 4.89 -6.70 9.38
C GLN A 36 5.91 -7.20 10.39
N ASN A 37 6.25 -8.48 10.39
CA ASN A 37 7.23 -9.07 11.32
C ASN A 37 8.65 -8.55 11.06
N ARG A 38 9.01 -8.32 9.79
CA ARG A 38 10.28 -7.66 9.42
C ARG A 38 10.32 -6.21 9.92
N ILE A 39 9.19 -5.51 9.85
CA ILE A 39 9.05 -4.14 10.33
C ILE A 39 9.03 -4.12 11.88
N LYS A 40 8.03 -4.71 12.53
CA LYS A 40 7.89 -4.76 14.00
C LYS A 40 8.62 -5.97 14.55
N SER A 41 9.95 -5.93 14.50
CA SER A 41 10.79 -7.00 15.03
C SER A 41 10.80 -7.01 16.56
N ARG A 42 11.37 -8.08 17.14
CA ARG A 42 11.55 -8.25 18.59
C ARG A 42 12.26 -7.08 19.28
N LEU A 43 13.12 -6.36 18.55
CA LEU A 43 13.86 -5.19 19.08
C LEU A 43 13.13 -3.86 18.81
N ARG A 44 12.14 -3.85 17.91
CA ARG A 44 11.38 -2.65 17.51
C ARG A 44 9.90 -2.81 17.88
N THR A 45 9.63 -2.94 19.18
CA THR A 45 8.28 -3.23 19.71
C THR A 45 7.41 -1.99 19.90
N THR A 46 8.01 -0.80 19.96
CA THR A 46 7.36 0.47 20.31
C THR A 46 6.61 1.17 19.17
N LEU A 47 6.57 0.59 17.97
CA LEU A 47 5.82 1.17 16.87
C LEU A 47 4.31 1.08 17.10
N ASN A 48 3.64 2.23 16.99
CA ASN A 48 2.18 2.32 16.96
C ASN A 48 1.62 1.79 15.62
N ASN A 49 0.32 1.50 15.60
CA ASN A 49 -0.32 0.88 14.44
C ASN A 49 -0.29 1.78 13.18
N ALA A 50 -0.40 3.10 13.35
CA ALA A 50 -0.32 4.05 12.24
C ALA A 50 1.06 3.99 11.56
N SER A 51 2.13 4.05 12.35
CA SER A 51 3.50 3.98 11.83
C SER A 51 3.81 2.65 11.16
N ILE A 52 3.30 1.53 11.71
CA ILE A 52 3.45 0.21 11.09
C ILE A 52 2.75 0.18 9.74
N ASN A 53 1.50 0.66 9.68
CA ASN A 53 0.72 0.69 8.45
C ASN A 53 1.40 1.53 7.36
N ASP A 54 1.91 2.71 7.71
CA ASP A 54 2.63 3.58 6.77
C ASP A 54 3.93 2.92 6.26
N LEU A 55 4.71 2.30 7.17
CA LEU A 55 5.92 1.58 6.78
C LEU A 55 5.63 0.33 5.94
N MET A 56 4.52 -0.37 6.19
CA MET A 56 4.09 -1.51 5.37
C MET A 56 3.74 -1.04 3.95
N ARG A 57 2.97 0.04 3.81
CA ARG A 57 2.66 0.64 2.50
C ARG A 57 3.92 1.06 1.74
N ILE A 58 4.86 1.71 2.42
CA ILE A 58 6.15 2.08 1.81
C ILE A 58 6.92 0.82 1.40
N SER A 59 6.89 -0.26 2.19
CA SER A 59 7.62 -1.48 1.86
C SER A 59 7.00 -2.29 0.73
N GLU A 60 5.68 -2.24 0.54
CA GLU A 60 4.95 -3.05 -0.44
C GLU A 60 4.70 -2.31 -1.75
N ASP A 61 4.33 -1.03 -1.67
CA ASP A 61 3.92 -0.21 -2.81
C ASP A 61 4.86 0.97 -3.09
N GLY A 62 5.86 1.19 -2.24
CA GLY A 62 6.80 2.30 -2.38
C GLY A 62 7.72 2.15 -3.59
N SER A 63 8.15 3.29 -4.15
CA SER A 63 9.14 3.27 -5.23
C SER A 63 10.49 2.76 -4.72
N HIS A 64 11.28 2.19 -5.63
CA HIS A 64 12.67 1.84 -5.32
C HIS A 64 13.43 3.06 -4.79
N THR A 65 14.40 2.81 -3.90
CA THR A 65 15.23 3.86 -3.32
C THR A 65 15.91 4.72 -4.38
N ASP A 66 16.31 4.12 -5.49
CA ASP A 66 17.03 4.81 -6.57
C ASP A 66 16.12 5.77 -7.37
N SER A 67 14.81 5.54 -7.35
CA SER A 67 13.82 6.39 -8.03
C SER A 67 13.03 7.29 -7.08
N PHE A 68 13.27 7.19 -5.77
CA PHE A 68 12.57 8.00 -4.78
C PHE A 68 13.17 9.41 -4.67
N ASP A 69 12.32 10.44 -4.78
CA ASP A 69 12.75 11.83 -4.63
C ASP A 69 12.85 12.23 -3.14
N PHE A 70 14.02 11.95 -2.56
CA PHE A 70 14.33 12.34 -1.18
C PHE A 70 14.30 13.85 -0.95
N LYS A 71 14.57 14.68 -1.98
CA LYS A 71 14.56 16.14 -1.83
C LYS A 71 13.14 16.65 -1.67
N MET A 72 12.21 16.13 -2.47
CA MET A 72 10.79 16.44 -2.34
C MET A 72 10.25 15.99 -0.98
N ALA A 73 10.54 14.76 -0.58
CA ALA A 73 10.12 14.23 0.73
C ALA A 73 10.63 15.10 1.89
N LEU A 74 11.91 15.51 1.86
CA LEU A 74 12.49 16.39 2.86
C LEU A 74 11.84 17.79 2.87
N LYS A 75 11.51 18.33 1.69
CA LYS A 75 10.81 19.61 1.58
C LYS A 75 9.43 19.52 2.23
N MET A 76 8.64 18.51 1.88
CA MET A 76 7.31 18.28 2.45
C MET A 76 7.39 18.12 3.97
N TRP A 77 8.33 17.31 4.45
CA TRP A 77 8.54 17.11 5.89
C TRP A 77 8.89 18.41 6.65
N LYS A 78 9.66 19.32 6.04
CA LYS A 78 9.99 20.62 6.65
C LYS A 78 8.79 21.56 6.73
N GLU A 79 7.89 21.49 5.75
CA GLU A 79 6.70 22.35 5.64
C GLU A 79 5.57 21.91 6.59
N GLU A 80 5.61 20.68 7.09
CA GLU A 80 4.62 20.14 8.00
C GLU A 80 4.65 20.83 9.39
N LYS A 81 3.52 21.42 9.81
CA LYS A 81 3.42 22.22 11.05
C LYS A 81 3.36 21.38 12.33
N ASN A 82 2.84 20.15 12.27
CA ASN A 82 2.65 19.26 13.43
C ASN A 82 3.82 18.29 13.61
N ARG A 83 5.02 18.83 13.83
CA ARG A 83 6.25 18.02 13.98
C ARG A 83 6.34 17.23 15.29
N LYS A 84 5.48 17.55 16.27
CA LYS A 84 5.45 16.85 17.56
C LYS A 84 4.43 15.72 17.49
N ILE A 85 4.94 14.49 17.47
CA ILE A 85 4.17 13.31 17.86
C ILE A 85 4.04 13.42 19.38
N THR A 86 2.94 14.00 19.85
CA THR A 86 2.60 13.94 21.28
C THR A 86 2.28 12.48 21.59
N ALA A 87 3.09 11.88 22.46
CA ALA A 87 2.92 10.52 22.95
C ALA A 87 1.64 10.38 23.79
#